data_AF-A0A8B9AT21-F1
#
_entry.id   AF-A0A8B9AT21-F1
#
_cell.length_a   1.000
_cell.length_b   1.000
_cell.length_c   1.000
_cell.angle_alpha   90.00
_cell.angle_beta   90.00
_cell.angle_gamma   90.00
#
_symmetry.space_group_name_H-M   'P 1'
#
loop_
_entity.id
_entity.type
_entity.pdbx_description
1 polymer ?
#
loop_
_entity_poly.entity_id
_entity_poly.type
_entity_poly.pdbx_seq_one_letter_code
_entity_poly.pdbx_strand_id
1 'polypeptide(L)'
;MKLSSVSVSLLSGIKKEDRARRIFSSRCVENFCSNERPFKCFSLLHFDAEDNEKQITSLSVAKDEKHAAKSDKDKKKCKLSGKTRNLKIDKVNEDSLPSSSDAYKKPLVWIDLEMTGLNIEVDQILEIACVITDGKLTKQVEGPDLVISQTKECLDNMGQWCRDHHAASGLTERVLRSTITEKDAEKQVIDFVKKHVRSGTPLLAGNSVYVDFLFLKKYMPNLAAIFPHVLVDVSSIMALCIRWFPKEKQRAPTKKKKHRAMDDIKESIRELKYYRASIFKSTK
;
A
#
# COMPACT_ATOMS: atom_id res chain seq x y z
N MET A 1 32.07 85.82 7.96
CA MET A 1 33.25 85.82 7.06
C MET A 1 33.65 84.37 6.76
N LYS A 2 34.19 84.13 5.55
CA LYS A 2 35.12 83.06 5.09
C LYS A 2 35.27 81.78 5.96
N LEU A 3 35.00 80.57 5.43
CA LEU A 3 35.91 79.73 4.58
C LEU A 3 37.21 79.33 5.30
N SER A 4 37.82 78.13 5.20
CA SER A 4 37.49 76.80 4.61
C SER A 4 38.75 75.91 4.70
N SER A 5 38.66 74.57 4.68
CA SER A 5 39.68 73.54 4.29
C SER A 5 39.49 72.26 5.15
N VAL A 6 39.05 71.09 4.66
CA VAL A 6 39.74 70.12 3.74
C VAL A 6 40.97 69.49 4.41
N SER A 7 41.17 68.17 4.49
CA SER A 7 40.38 66.95 4.16
C SER A 7 41.03 65.71 4.81
N VAL A 8 40.37 64.54 4.80
CA VAL A 8 40.87 63.26 4.24
C VAL A 8 39.80 62.16 4.40
N SER A 9 39.59 61.39 3.35
CA SER A 9 38.56 60.35 3.21
C SER A 9 39.07 58.96 3.59
N LEU A 10 38.18 58.03 3.95
CA LEU A 10 38.01 56.77 3.20
C LEU A 10 36.71 55.98 3.55
N LEU A 11 35.90 55.70 2.52
CA LEU A 11 35.05 54.53 2.24
C LEU A 11 34.37 53.79 3.43
N SER A 12 33.05 53.77 3.64
CA SER A 12 31.84 53.71 2.77
C SER A 12 31.49 52.31 2.20
N GLY A 13 30.21 51.90 2.32
CA GLY A 13 29.74 50.59 1.81
C GLY A 13 28.40 50.03 2.34
N ILE A 14 27.35 50.85 2.56
CA ILE A 14 26.03 50.36 3.02
C ILE A 14 24.97 50.45 1.91
N LYS A 15 24.23 49.35 1.68
CA LYS A 15 22.91 49.27 1.03
C LYS A 15 22.19 48.01 1.57
N LYS A 16 20.86 47.87 1.66
CA LYS A 16 19.64 48.69 1.86
C LYS A 16 18.46 47.71 1.65
N GLU A 17 17.21 48.13 1.89
CA GLU A 17 15.94 47.37 1.72
C GLU A 17 15.75 46.17 2.68
N ASP A 18 14.85 46.14 3.68
CA ASP A 18 13.71 46.98 4.11
C ASP A 18 12.31 46.65 3.52
N ARG A 19 11.43 46.20 4.43
CA ARG A 19 9.95 46.41 4.50
C ARG A 19 8.98 45.76 3.48
N ALA A 20 8.31 44.67 3.90
CA ALA A 20 6.84 44.55 3.85
C ALA A 20 6.31 43.31 4.63
N ARG A 21 5.57 43.54 5.73
CA ARG A 21 4.57 42.60 6.30
C ARG A 21 3.19 43.25 6.18
N ARG A 22 2.14 42.41 6.18
CA ARG A 22 0.70 42.74 6.38
C ARG A 22 -0.08 43.21 5.13
N ILE A 23 -0.66 42.25 4.39
CA ILE A 23 -2.04 42.34 3.87
C ILE A 23 -2.75 41.01 4.20
N PHE A 24 -3.97 41.10 4.69
CA PHE A 24 -4.91 40.01 4.94
C PHE A 24 -6.28 40.49 4.41
N SER A 25 -7.18 39.57 4.04
CA SER A 25 -8.58 39.80 3.64
C SER A 25 -8.89 40.17 2.16
N SER A 26 -9.36 39.15 1.43
CA SER A 26 -10.65 39.11 0.71
C SER A 26 -11.03 40.17 -0.34
N ARG A 27 -10.82 39.83 -1.63
CA ARG A 27 -11.84 39.94 -2.72
C ARG A 27 -11.36 39.15 -3.97
N CYS A 28 -12.32 38.83 -4.85
CA CYS A 28 -12.21 38.12 -6.15
C CYS A 28 -12.62 36.64 -6.14
N VAL A 29 -13.92 36.44 -5.91
CA VAL A 29 -14.70 35.41 -6.62
C VAL A 29 -15.11 36.02 -7.98
N GLU A 30 -15.42 35.14 -8.95
CA GLU A 30 -16.09 35.38 -10.24
C GLU A 30 -15.24 35.54 -11.51
N ASN A 31 -15.71 34.83 -12.54
CA ASN A 31 -15.51 35.01 -13.98
C ASN A 31 -14.14 34.68 -14.59
N PHE A 32 -13.94 33.39 -14.88
CA PHE A 32 -13.61 32.97 -16.26
C PHE A 32 -14.25 31.62 -16.59
N CYS A 33 -15.32 31.64 -17.38
CA CYS A 33 -15.93 30.47 -18.00
C CYS A 33 -15.97 30.71 -19.51
N SER A 34 -15.17 29.98 -20.30
CA SER A 34 -15.39 29.68 -21.73
C SER A 34 -14.25 28.82 -22.31
N ASN A 35 -14.63 27.66 -22.84
CA ASN A 35 -14.05 26.83 -23.91
C ASN A 35 -12.54 26.44 -24.02
N GLU A 36 -12.38 25.13 -24.22
CA GLU A 36 -11.46 24.47 -25.18
C GLU A 36 -9.93 24.44 -24.95
N ARG A 37 -9.49 23.45 -24.16
CA ARG A 37 -8.90 22.18 -24.70
C ARG A 37 -8.37 21.29 -23.55
N PRO A 38 -8.68 19.98 -23.50
CA PRO A 38 -8.08 19.09 -22.51
C PRO A 38 -6.63 18.74 -22.91
N PHE A 39 -5.69 18.98 -22.01
CA PHE A 39 -4.29 18.56 -22.17
C PHE A 39 -4.16 17.03 -22.15
N LYS A 40 -4.14 16.40 -23.33
CA LYS A 40 -3.65 15.02 -23.48
C LYS A 40 -2.12 15.00 -23.30
N CYS A 41 -1.66 14.85 -22.06
CA CYS A 41 -0.25 14.63 -21.76
C CYS A 41 -0.07 13.63 -20.60
N PHE A 42 -0.47 12.36 -20.82
CA PHE A 42 -0.02 11.23 -19.97
C PHE A 42 -0.05 9.86 -20.68
N SER A 43 -0.27 9.79 -22.00
CA SER A 43 -0.44 8.52 -22.73
C SER A 43 0.87 7.94 -23.29
N LEU A 44 1.96 7.97 -22.52
CA LEU A 44 3.26 7.45 -22.97
C LEU A 44 4.16 6.97 -21.83
N LEU A 45 3.64 6.01 -21.06
CA LEU A 45 4.45 5.02 -20.35
C LEU A 45 3.93 3.63 -20.76
N HIS A 46 4.42 3.14 -21.91
CA HIS A 46 4.34 1.71 -22.20
C HIS A 46 5.30 1.01 -21.22
N PHE A 47 4.75 0.20 -20.32
CA PHE A 47 5.55 -0.76 -19.56
C PHE A 47 5.71 -1.99 -20.43
N ASP A 48 6.82 -2.04 -21.18
CA ASP A 48 7.17 -3.22 -21.97
C ASP A 48 7.35 -4.41 -21.01
N ALA A 49 6.50 -5.42 -21.19
CA ALA A 49 6.49 -6.65 -20.41
C ALA A 49 6.83 -7.82 -21.35
N GLU A 50 8.11 -7.90 -21.74
CA GLU A 50 8.67 -9.03 -22.48
C GLU A 50 9.83 -9.67 -21.68
N ASP A 51 10.26 -10.85 -22.16
CA ASP A 51 11.20 -11.79 -21.54
C ASP A 51 10.73 -12.49 -20.24
N ASN A 52 10.20 -13.72 -20.39
CA ASN A 52 11.03 -14.92 -20.15
C ASN A 52 10.35 -16.25 -20.61
N GLU A 53 10.31 -16.53 -21.91
CA GLU A 53 10.12 -17.91 -22.40
C GLU A 53 11.47 -18.56 -22.76
N LYS A 54 11.92 -19.51 -21.92
CA LYS A 54 12.77 -20.68 -22.27
C LYS A 54 13.24 -21.43 -21.02
N GLN A 55 12.43 -22.37 -20.51
CA GLN A 55 12.93 -23.58 -19.80
C GLN A 55 11.86 -24.63 -19.42
N ILE A 56 11.07 -25.16 -20.37
CA ILE A 56 10.37 -26.45 -20.18
C ILE A 56 10.39 -27.29 -21.46
N THR A 57 11.53 -27.90 -21.79
CA THR A 57 11.64 -28.95 -22.82
C THR A 57 12.68 -30.02 -22.48
N SER A 58 12.46 -30.79 -21.41
CA SER A 58 12.94 -32.17 -21.29
C SER A 58 12.39 -32.82 -20.02
N LEU A 59 11.54 -33.83 -20.21
CA LEU A 59 11.29 -35.02 -19.36
C LEU A 59 9.90 -35.59 -19.69
N SER A 60 9.86 -36.43 -20.72
CA SER A 60 8.79 -37.39 -21.01
C SER A 60 9.42 -38.78 -21.20
N VAL A 61 8.59 -39.84 -21.25
CA VAL A 61 8.93 -41.27 -21.07
C VAL A 61 9.08 -41.63 -19.56
N ALA A 62 8.10 -42.18 -18.83
CA ALA A 62 6.99 -43.13 -19.06
C ALA A 62 7.34 -44.63 -18.91
N LYS A 63 6.38 -45.39 -18.33
CA LYS A 63 6.34 -46.85 -17.97
C LYS A 63 7.13 -47.21 -16.68
N ASP A 64 6.79 -48.22 -15.85
CA ASP A 64 5.69 -49.24 -15.81
C ASP A 64 5.58 -49.92 -14.40
N GLU A 65 4.54 -50.66 -13.94
CA GLU A 65 3.19 -50.93 -14.51
C GLU A 65 2.01 -51.23 -13.50
N LYS A 66 1.96 -52.39 -12.77
CA LYS A 66 0.72 -53.03 -12.21
C LYS A 66 0.87 -53.75 -10.85
N HIS A 67 -0.23 -53.78 -10.06
CA HIS A 67 -0.95 -54.95 -9.47
C HIS A 67 -1.71 -54.52 -8.18
N ALA A 68 -2.86 -55.04 -7.73
CA ALA A 68 -4.07 -55.67 -8.25
C ALA A 68 -4.77 -56.36 -7.04
N ALA A 69 -6.04 -56.02 -6.76
CA ALA A 69 -6.93 -56.73 -5.80
C ALA A 69 -6.52 -56.68 -4.28
N LYS A 70 -7.41 -56.88 -3.28
CA LYS A 70 -8.85 -57.21 -3.27
C LYS A 70 -9.55 -56.69 -1.99
N SER A 71 -10.87 -56.74 -2.00
CA SER A 71 -11.83 -56.47 -0.92
C SER A 71 -11.59 -57.15 0.44
N ASP A 72 -12.10 -56.58 1.54
CA ASP A 72 -13.29 -57.16 2.19
C ASP A 72 -14.12 -56.17 3.05
N LYS A 73 -15.34 -56.58 3.41
CA LYS A 73 -16.33 -55.87 4.24
C LYS A 73 -16.26 -56.34 5.70
N ASP A 74 -16.70 -55.50 6.65
CA ASP A 74 -17.82 -55.92 7.53
C ASP A 74 -18.56 -54.76 8.22
N LYS A 75 -19.79 -55.01 8.70
CA LYS A 75 -20.69 -54.09 9.43
C LYS A 75 -21.23 -54.75 10.72
N LYS A 76 -21.06 -54.10 11.88
CA LYS A 76 -21.88 -54.23 13.12
C LYS A 76 -21.55 -53.01 14.01
N LYS A 77 -22.42 -52.09 14.45
CA LYS A 77 -23.86 -52.01 14.82
C LYS A 77 -24.13 -52.20 16.33
N CYS A 78 -24.45 -51.06 17.00
CA CYS A 78 -25.17 -50.92 18.29
C CYS A 78 -24.43 -51.39 19.58
N LYS A 79 -24.69 -50.86 20.80
CA LYS A 79 -25.60 -49.79 21.28
C LYS A 79 -25.11 -49.20 22.63
N LEU A 80 -25.81 -48.16 23.10
CA LEU A 80 -25.60 -47.34 24.31
C LEU A 80 -25.21 -48.08 25.61
N SER A 81 -24.40 -47.40 26.45
CA SER A 81 -24.76 -47.19 27.87
C SER A 81 -24.24 -45.80 28.33
N GLY A 82 -25.01 -45.10 29.16
CA GLY A 82 -24.67 -43.74 29.60
C GLY A 82 -23.97 -43.73 30.97
N LYS A 83 -23.14 -42.72 31.23
CA LYS A 83 -22.70 -42.39 32.59
C LYS A 83 -22.44 -40.90 32.77
N THR A 84 -23.23 -40.29 33.64
CA THR A 84 -23.14 -38.89 34.08
C THR A 84 -21.82 -38.63 34.82
N ARG A 85 -21.16 -37.48 34.56
CA ARG A 85 -20.79 -36.48 35.61
C ARG A 85 -19.95 -35.29 35.10
N ASN A 86 -20.34 -34.13 35.64
CA ASN A 86 -19.56 -32.95 36.00
C ASN A 86 -18.84 -32.16 34.90
N LEU A 87 -19.55 -31.11 34.49
CA LEU A 87 -19.01 -29.77 34.21
C LEU A 87 -17.73 -29.47 35.01
N LYS A 88 -16.67 -29.07 34.30
CA LYS A 88 -15.72 -28.07 34.80
C LYS A 88 -15.79 -26.89 33.85
N ILE A 89 -15.97 -25.71 34.44
CA ILE A 89 -15.91 -24.43 33.76
C ILE A 89 -14.43 -24.10 33.65
N ASP A 90 -13.85 -24.27 32.46
CA ASP A 90 -12.49 -23.81 32.21
C ASP A 90 -12.50 -22.28 32.20
N LYS A 91 -11.70 -21.69 33.08
CA LYS A 91 -11.66 -20.24 33.28
C LYS A 91 -11.21 -19.56 31.99
N VAL A 92 -11.95 -18.53 31.60
CA VAL A 92 -11.50 -17.53 30.65
C VAL A 92 -10.23 -16.89 31.23
N ASN A 93 -9.07 -17.17 30.61
CA ASN A 93 -7.85 -16.41 30.88
C ASN A 93 -7.93 -15.07 30.15
N GLU A 94 -8.71 -14.16 30.73
CA GLU A 94 -8.76 -12.75 30.37
C GLU A 94 -7.53 -12.04 30.96
N ASP A 95 -6.33 -12.45 30.55
CA ASP A 95 -5.09 -11.77 30.97
C ASP A 95 -3.89 -12.08 30.05
N SER A 96 -3.88 -11.42 28.88
CA SER A 96 -2.63 -11.08 28.19
C SER A 96 -2.83 -9.89 27.22
N LEU A 97 -3.38 -8.78 27.72
CA LEU A 97 -3.22 -7.50 27.03
C LEU A 97 -1.71 -7.17 27.01
N PRO A 98 -1.08 -6.98 25.84
CA PRO A 98 0.35 -6.70 25.79
C PRO A 98 0.66 -5.39 26.52
N SER A 99 1.62 -5.48 27.44
CA SER A 99 2.12 -4.41 28.29
C SER A 99 2.34 -3.09 27.53
N SER A 100 2.08 -1.98 28.20
CA SER A 100 1.93 -0.63 27.62
C SER A 100 3.22 0.05 27.15
N SER A 101 4.21 -0.69 26.65
CA SER A 101 5.47 -0.15 26.12
C SER A 101 5.64 -0.25 24.60
N ASP A 102 4.80 -1.03 23.91
CA ASP A 102 4.99 -1.36 22.49
C ASP A 102 4.14 -0.52 21.51
N ALA A 103 4.14 0.80 21.71
CA ALA A 103 3.65 1.73 20.69
C ALA A 103 4.61 1.79 19.49
N TYR A 104 4.06 1.69 18.27
CA TYR A 104 4.83 1.83 17.03
C TYR A 104 5.40 3.25 16.89
N LYS A 105 6.69 3.43 17.19
CA LYS A 105 7.38 4.74 17.08
C LYS A 105 7.55 5.12 15.61
N LYS A 106 7.07 6.33 15.24
CA LYS A 106 7.03 6.84 13.86
C LYS A 106 6.37 5.81 12.91
N PRO A 107 5.09 5.47 13.13
CA PRO A 107 4.45 4.36 12.45
C PRO A 107 4.29 4.62 10.96
N LEU A 108 4.50 3.58 10.17
CA LEU A 108 4.13 3.53 8.77
C LEU A 108 2.94 2.60 8.63
N VAL A 109 1.88 3.08 7.99
CA VAL A 109 0.71 2.27 7.63
C VAL A 109 0.85 1.95 6.16
N TRP A 110 1.08 0.68 5.86
CA TRP A 110 1.22 0.17 4.52
C TRP A 110 -0.15 -0.24 4.03
N ILE A 111 -0.56 0.31 2.89
CA ILE A 111 -1.79 -0.05 2.18
C ILE A 111 -1.42 -0.26 0.72
N ASP A 112 -2.07 -1.24 0.11
CA ASP A 112 -2.01 -1.58 -1.30
C ASP A 112 -3.45 -1.94 -1.70
N LEU A 113 -3.86 -1.50 -2.89
CA LEU A 113 -5.19 -1.69 -3.42
C LEU A 113 -5.12 -2.43 -4.74
N GLU A 114 -6.06 -3.35 -4.96
CA GLU A 114 -6.38 -3.82 -6.32
C GLU A 114 -7.63 -3.09 -6.79
N MET A 115 -7.64 -2.61 -8.03
CA MET A 115 -8.73 -1.82 -8.63
C MET A 115 -9.15 -2.37 -10.00
N THR A 116 -10.30 -1.92 -10.49
CA THR A 116 -10.76 -2.19 -11.87
C THR A 116 -9.90 -1.53 -12.96
N GLY A 117 -9.09 -0.54 -12.57
CA GLY A 117 -8.24 0.27 -13.43
C GLY A 117 -7.61 1.44 -12.66
N LEU A 118 -7.09 2.44 -13.40
CA LEU A 118 -6.35 3.59 -12.83
C LEU A 118 -7.08 4.94 -12.98
N ASN A 119 -8.28 4.95 -13.59
CA ASN A 119 -9.08 6.16 -13.75
C ASN A 119 -10.06 6.30 -12.59
N ILE A 120 -9.68 7.08 -11.59
CA ILE A 120 -10.48 7.36 -10.38
C ILE A 120 -11.92 7.82 -10.65
N GLU A 121 -12.25 8.36 -11.82
CA GLU A 121 -13.62 8.76 -12.12
C GLU A 121 -14.59 7.62 -12.45
N VAL A 122 -14.08 6.46 -12.85
CA VAL A 122 -14.90 5.29 -13.21
C VAL A 122 -14.52 4.03 -12.42
N ASP A 123 -13.24 3.89 -12.07
CA ASP A 123 -12.71 2.67 -11.48
C ASP A 123 -13.01 2.57 -9.98
N GLN A 124 -13.22 1.34 -9.51
CA GLN A 124 -13.61 0.98 -8.14
C GLN A 124 -12.52 0.14 -7.46
N ILE A 125 -12.55 0.09 -6.12
CA ILE A 125 -11.64 -0.74 -5.31
C ILE A 125 -12.20 -2.18 -5.23
N LEU A 126 -11.34 -3.17 -5.46
CA LEU A 126 -11.62 -4.61 -5.45
C LEU A 126 -11.02 -5.32 -4.25
N GLU A 127 -9.80 -4.97 -3.85
CA GLU A 127 -9.11 -5.51 -2.67
C GLU A 127 -8.40 -4.39 -1.92
N ILE A 128 -8.34 -4.51 -0.59
CA ILE A 128 -7.53 -3.65 0.28
C ILE A 128 -6.81 -4.51 1.32
N ALA A 129 -5.49 -4.36 1.41
CA ALA A 129 -4.70 -4.93 2.48
C ALA A 129 -4.06 -3.84 3.36
N CYS A 130 -3.79 -4.16 4.62
CA CYS A 130 -3.12 -3.25 5.54
C CYS A 130 -2.06 -3.94 6.41
N VAL A 131 -0.89 -3.33 6.55
CA VAL A 131 0.19 -3.76 7.47
C VAL A 131 0.74 -2.53 8.19
N ILE A 132 1.04 -2.62 9.49
CA ILE A 132 1.65 -1.52 10.24
C ILE A 132 3.07 -1.88 10.62
N THR A 133 4.02 -0.98 10.36
CA THR A 133 5.43 -1.13 10.78
C THR A 133 5.88 0.04 11.65
N ASP A 134 6.95 -0.15 12.41
CA ASP A 134 7.65 0.96 13.04
C ASP A 134 8.53 1.70 12.01
N GLY A 135 8.98 2.92 12.33
CA GLY A 135 9.78 3.73 11.42
C GLY A 135 11.16 3.16 11.07
N LYS A 136 11.60 2.08 11.73
CA LYS A 136 12.82 1.31 11.36
C LYS A 136 12.53 0.03 10.57
N LEU A 137 11.26 -0.31 10.33
CA LEU A 137 10.79 -1.53 9.67
C LEU A 137 11.15 -2.82 10.45
N THR A 138 11.44 -2.72 11.74
CA THR A 138 11.87 -3.83 12.60
C THR A 138 10.68 -4.60 13.21
N LYS A 139 9.64 -3.88 13.64
CA LYS A 139 8.36 -4.46 14.08
C LYS A 139 7.35 -4.31 12.96
N GLN A 140 6.52 -5.34 12.76
CA GLN A 140 5.40 -5.31 11.83
C GLN A 140 4.20 -6.10 12.39
N VAL A 141 2.99 -5.68 12.06
CA VAL A 141 1.74 -6.41 12.34
C VAL A 141 0.87 -6.40 11.10
N GLU A 142 0.39 -7.58 10.70
CA GLU A 142 -0.52 -7.74 9.57
C GLU A 142 -1.96 -7.44 10.02
N GLY A 143 -2.70 -6.73 9.19
CA GLY A 143 -4.07 -6.29 9.44
C GLY A 143 -5.07 -6.96 8.49
N PRO A 144 -6.18 -6.28 8.19
CA PRO A 144 -7.16 -6.78 7.23
C PRO A 144 -6.55 -7.02 5.83
N ASP A 145 -6.98 -8.11 5.19
CA ASP A 145 -6.82 -8.44 3.77
C ASP A 145 -8.25 -8.71 3.26
N LEU A 146 -8.88 -7.69 2.67
CA LEU A 146 -10.33 -7.65 2.44
C LEU A 146 -10.63 -7.48 0.95
N VAL A 147 -11.43 -8.40 0.41
CA VAL A 147 -12.03 -8.24 -0.92
C VAL A 147 -13.37 -7.54 -0.78
N ILE A 148 -13.55 -6.48 -1.55
CA ILE A 148 -14.73 -5.64 -1.56
C ILE A 148 -15.72 -6.17 -2.61
N SER A 149 -17.01 -6.20 -2.27
CA SER A 149 -18.08 -6.56 -3.21
C SER A 149 -18.26 -5.48 -4.26
N GLN A 150 -18.23 -5.86 -5.55
CA GLN A 150 -18.61 -5.00 -6.69
C GLN A 150 -19.57 -5.76 -7.61
N THR A 151 -20.35 -5.03 -8.41
CA THR A 151 -21.31 -5.66 -9.32
C THR A 151 -20.62 -6.32 -10.52
N LYS A 152 -21.31 -7.24 -11.20
CA LYS A 152 -20.76 -7.89 -12.39
C LYS A 152 -20.50 -6.89 -13.52
N GLU A 153 -21.37 -5.89 -13.68
CA GLU A 153 -21.24 -4.84 -14.68
C GLU A 153 -19.98 -3.98 -14.43
N CYS A 154 -19.61 -3.74 -13.17
CA CYS A 154 -18.37 -3.06 -12.81
C CYS A 154 -17.15 -3.87 -13.28
N LEU A 155 -17.15 -5.19 -13.06
CA LEU A 155 -16.07 -6.09 -13.46
C LEU A 155 -15.99 -6.31 -14.98
N ASP A 156 -17.13 -6.43 -15.66
CA ASP A 156 -17.19 -6.61 -17.12
C ASP A 156 -16.59 -5.37 -17.85
N ASN A 157 -16.75 -4.17 -17.27
CA ASN A 157 -16.21 -2.91 -17.79
C ASN A 157 -14.69 -2.69 -17.57
N MET A 158 -14.01 -3.60 -16.85
CA MET A 158 -12.54 -3.51 -16.65
C MET A 158 -11.77 -3.51 -17.97
N GLY A 159 -10.63 -2.82 -17.99
CA GLY A 159 -9.67 -2.91 -19.10
C GLY A 159 -9.14 -4.34 -19.28
N GLN A 160 -8.79 -4.73 -20.50
CA GLN A 160 -8.41 -6.11 -20.84
C GLN A 160 -7.34 -6.69 -19.89
N TRP A 161 -6.28 -5.91 -19.64
CA TRP A 161 -5.22 -6.28 -18.71
C TRP A 161 -5.78 -6.60 -17.31
N CYS A 162 -6.64 -5.74 -16.72
CA CYS A 162 -7.22 -6.00 -15.41
C CYS A 162 -8.13 -7.23 -15.39
N ARG A 163 -8.88 -7.50 -16.48
CA ARG A 163 -9.74 -8.70 -16.60
C ARG A 163 -8.91 -9.99 -16.56
N ASP A 164 -7.91 -10.11 -17.41
CA ASP A 164 -7.08 -11.32 -17.51
C ASP A 164 -6.31 -11.56 -16.21
N HIS A 165 -5.85 -10.47 -15.60
CA HIS A 165 -5.02 -10.48 -14.40
C HIS A 165 -5.78 -10.84 -13.13
N HIS A 166 -6.93 -10.20 -12.89
CA HIS A 166 -7.80 -10.49 -11.74
C HIS A 166 -8.52 -11.82 -11.87
N ALA A 167 -8.70 -12.33 -13.11
CA ALA A 167 -9.11 -13.70 -13.33
C ALA A 167 -8.00 -14.69 -12.96
N ALA A 168 -6.75 -14.46 -13.39
CA ALA A 168 -5.61 -15.33 -13.09
C ALA A 168 -5.26 -15.39 -11.59
N SER A 169 -5.40 -14.28 -10.85
CA SER A 169 -5.24 -14.26 -9.38
C SER A 169 -6.44 -14.83 -8.61
N GLY A 170 -7.56 -15.10 -9.30
CA GLY A 170 -8.84 -15.51 -8.70
C GLY A 170 -9.56 -14.39 -7.94
N LEU A 171 -9.12 -13.13 -8.07
CA LEU A 171 -9.74 -11.98 -7.41
C LEU A 171 -11.16 -11.72 -7.94
N THR A 172 -11.40 -11.79 -9.25
CA THR A 172 -12.73 -11.54 -9.87
C THR A 172 -13.82 -12.41 -9.23
N GLU A 173 -13.55 -13.69 -9.04
CA GLU A 173 -14.46 -14.66 -8.42
C GLU A 173 -14.55 -14.50 -6.88
N ARG A 174 -13.58 -13.84 -6.24
CA ARG A 174 -13.67 -13.45 -4.82
C ARG A 174 -14.51 -12.18 -4.65
N VAL A 175 -14.43 -11.23 -5.58
CA VAL A 175 -15.25 -10.00 -5.59
C VAL A 175 -16.73 -10.33 -5.74
N LEU A 176 -17.09 -11.16 -6.73
CA LEU A 176 -18.48 -11.58 -6.97
C LEU A 176 -19.12 -12.36 -5.82
N ARG A 177 -18.31 -12.99 -4.96
CA ARG A 177 -18.76 -13.73 -3.77
C ARG A 177 -18.58 -12.95 -2.46
N SER A 178 -17.99 -11.76 -2.50
CA SER A 178 -17.81 -10.96 -1.29
C SER A 178 -19.14 -10.36 -0.85
N THR A 179 -19.29 -10.20 0.46
CA THR A 179 -20.39 -9.45 1.08
C THR A 179 -19.89 -8.20 1.82
N ILE A 180 -18.60 -7.88 1.69
CA ILE A 180 -17.96 -6.75 2.38
C ILE A 180 -18.19 -5.49 1.54
N THR A 181 -18.87 -4.49 2.10
CA THR A 181 -19.01 -3.19 1.43
C THR A 181 -17.76 -2.33 1.61
N GLU A 182 -17.59 -1.31 0.77
CA GLU A 182 -16.50 -0.32 0.90
C GLU A 182 -16.46 0.33 2.29
N LYS A 183 -17.64 0.57 2.90
CA LYS A 183 -17.77 1.13 4.25
C LYS A 183 -17.34 0.16 5.34
N ASP A 184 -17.63 -1.14 5.17
CA ASP A 184 -17.18 -2.17 6.10
C ASP A 184 -15.67 -2.37 6.03
N ALA A 185 -15.10 -2.29 4.83
CA ALA A 185 -13.66 -2.34 4.61
C ALA A 185 -12.96 -1.10 5.19
N GLU A 186 -13.45 0.11 4.89
CA GLU A 186 -12.96 1.36 5.48
C GLU A 186 -12.94 1.27 7.02
N LYS A 187 -14.08 0.88 7.62
CA LYS A 187 -14.20 0.79 9.08
C LYS A 187 -13.20 -0.20 9.68
N GLN A 188 -13.06 -1.40 9.10
CA GLN A 188 -12.13 -2.41 9.60
C GLN A 188 -10.67 -1.96 9.56
N VAL A 189 -10.25 -1.29 8.49
CA VAL A 189 -8.89 -0.73 8.37
C VAL A 189 -8.69 0.43 9.34
N ILE A 190 -9.67 1.33 9.50
CA ILE A 190 -9.61 2.42 10.49
C ILE A 190 -9.48 1.87 11.92
N ASP A 191 -10.28 0.87 12.28
CA ASP A 191 -10.25 0.27 13.62
C ASP A 191 -8.92 -0.44 13.89
N PHE A 192 -8.37 -1.13 12.87
CA PHE A 192 -7.03 -1.73 12.93
C PHE A 192 -5.92 -0.67 13.11
N VAL A 193 -5.97 0.44 12.36
CA VAL A 193 -4.99 1.54 12.49
C VAL A 193 -5.08 2.18 13.87
N LYS A 194 -6.28 2.52 14.34
CA LYS A 194 -6.49 3.11 15.68
C LYS A 194 -6.03 2.19 16.82
N LYS A 195 -6.19 0.87 16.68
CA LYS A 195 -5.75 -0.12 17.67
C LYS A 195 -4.24 -0.12 17.90
N HIS A 196 -3.44 0.09 16.85
CA HIS A 196 -1.98 -0.04 16.89
C HIS A 196 -1.23 1.31 16.86
N VAL A 197 -1.80 2.34 16.23
CA VAL A 197 -1.26 3.70 16.18
C VAL A 197 -1.83 4.53 17.35
N ARG A 198 -1.26 4.31 18.54
CA ARG A 198 -1.66 4.99 19.78
C ARG A 198 -1.08 6.40 19.96
N SER A 199 -0.04 6.76 19.22
CA SER A 199 0.66 8.04 19.39
C SER A 199 1.43 8.46 18.14
N GLY A 200 1.35 9.74 17.79
CA GLY A 200 2.00 10.32 16.61
C GLY A 200 1.18 10.16 15.33
N THR A 201 1.48 10.99 14.33
CA THR A 201 0.84 10.95 13.02
C THR A 201 1.43 9.80 12.18
N PRO A 202 0.64 8.81 11.74
CA PRO A 202 1.12 7.78 10.82
C PRO A 202 1.35 8.37 9.42
N LEU A 203 2.32 7.83 8.70
CA LEU A 203 2.46 8.07 7.26
C LEU A 203 1.94 6.86 6.48
N LEU A 204 1.23 7.12 5.38
CA LEU A 204 0.87 6.12 4.41
C LEU A 204 2.11 5.71 3.59
N ALA A 205 2.33 4.41 3.43
CA ALA A 205 3.49 3.82 2.78
C ALA A 205 3.10 2.73 1.77
N GLY A 206 3.89 2.56 0.71
CA GLY A 206 3.64 1.55 -0.33
C GLY A 206 4.48 1.83 -1.58
N ASN A 207 4.30 1.04 -2.63
CA ASN A 207 4.91 1.30 -3.94
C ASN A 207 3.90 2.04 -4.83
N SER A 208 4.28 3.22 -5.33
CA SER A 208 3.39 4.07 -6.15
C SER A 208 2.13 4.54 -5.40
N VAL A 209 2.20 4.53 -4.05
CA VAL A 209 1.09 4.69 -3.10
C VAL A 209 0.31 6.02 -3.19
N TYR A 210 0.82 6.95 -4.00
CA TYR A 210 0.05 8.12 -4.42
C TYR A 210 -1.24 7.74 -5.15
N VAL A 211 -1.23 6.68 -5.98
CA VAL A 211 -2.42 6.20 -6.69
C VAL A 211 -3.44 5.66 -5.69
N ASP A 212 -3.03 4.78 -4.77
CA ASP A 212 -3.89 4.27 -3.70
C ASP A 212 -4.48 5.41 -2.88
N PHE A 213 -3.67 6.41 -2.52
CA PHE A 213 -4.13 7.56 -1.74
C PHE A 213 -5.16 8.42 -2.48
N LEU A 214 -5.16 8.46 -3.81
CA LEU A 214 -6.24 9.09 -4.57
C LEU A 214 -7.54 8.28 -4.42
N PHE A 215 -7.50 6.96 -4.63
CA PHE A 215 -8.68 6.10 -4.47
C PHE A 215 -9.22 6.14 -3.04
N LEU A 216 -8.36 6.09 -2.02
CA LEU A 216 -8.76 6.27 -0.63
C LEU A 216 -9.47 7.63 -0.41
N LYS A 217 -8.98 8.74 -0.98
CA LYS A 217 -9.67 10.05 -0.83
C LYS A 217 -11.07 10.09 -1.40
N LYS A 218 -11.37 9.31 -2.45
CA LYS A 218 -12.70 9.26 -3.08
C LYS A 218 -13.62 8.26 -2.39
N TYR A 219 -13.15 7.03 -2.16
CA TYR A 219 -13.98 5.90 -1.73
C TYR A 219 -13.90 5.62 -0.22
N MET A 220 -12.80 6.00 0.45
CA MET A 220 -12.57 5.80 1.88
C MET A 220 -12.06 7.09 2.56
N PRO A 221 -12.82 8.20 2.50
CA PRO A 221 -12.34 9.52 2.93
C PRO A 221 -12.03 9.61 4.44
N ASN A 222 -12.68 8.81 5.29
CA ASN A 222 -12.42 8.79 6.73
C ASN A 222 -11.08 8.10 7.03
N LEU A 223 -10.71 7.08 6.24
CA LEU A 223 -9.41 6.43 6.30
C LEU A 223 -8.32 7.35 5.74
N ALA A 224 -8.58 7.99 4.58
CA ALA A 224 -7.64 8.94 3.98
C ALA A 224 -7.31 10.12 4.92
N ALA A 225 -8.29 10.60 5.69
CA ALA A 225 -8.13 11.69 6.66
C ALA A 225 -7.19 11.37 7.84
N ILE A 226 -6.83 10.11 8.06
CA ILE A 226 -5.83 9.71 9.08
C ILE A 226 -4.41 10.11 8.65
N PHE A 227 -4.17 10.23 7.33
CA PHE A 227 -2.84 10.44 6.76
C PHE A 227 -2.61 11.91 6.35
N PRO A 228 -1.42 12.46 6.58
CA PRO A 228 -1.03 13.74 6.00
C PRO A 228 -0.78 13.59 4.49
N HIS A 229 -0.62 14.71 3.80
CA HIS A 229 -0.28 14.74 2.37
C HIS A 229 1.12 14.20 2.03
N VAL A 230 1.97 13.94 3.04
CA VAL A 230 3.32 13.38 2.88
C VAL A 230 3.26 11.86 2.92
N LEU A 231 3.73 11.21 1.85
CA LEU A 231 3.69 9.76 1.66
C LEU A 231 5.10 9.17 1.70
N VAL A 232 5.21 7.89 2.09
CA VAL A 232 6.45 7.10 1.96
C VAL A 232 6.32 6.18 0.75
N ASP A 233 6.57 6.75 -0.43
CA ASP A 233 6.54 6.02 -1.70
C ASP A 233 7.88 5.33 -2.00
N VAL A 234 7.86 3.99 -2.00
CA VAL A 234 9.00 3.13 -2.31
C VAL A 234 9.39 3.23 -3.78
N SER A 235 8.43 3.48 -4.69
CA SER A 235 8.71 3.64 -6.13
C SER A 235 9.52 4.90 -6.42
N SER A 236 9.32 5.98 -5.65
CA SER A 236 10.16 7.18 -5.70
C SER A 236 11.62 6.88 -5.32
N ILE A 237 11.85 6.05 -4.29
CA ILE A 237 13.20 5.62 -3.88
C ILE A 237 13.82 4.69 -4.93
N MET A 238 13.05 3.75 -5.50
CA MET A 238 13.47 2.92 -6.64
C MET A 238 13.90 3.78 -7.83
N ALA A 239 13.15 4.82 -8.18
CA ALA A 239 13.44 5.70 -9.32
C ALA A 239 14.76 6.47 -9.16
N LEU A 240 15.11 6.85 -7.92
CA LEU A 240 16.42 7.43 -7.60
C LEU A 240 17.53 6.36 -7.60
N CYS A 241 17.26 5.17 -7.06
CA CYS A 241 18.18 4.04 -7.03
C CYS A 241 18.62 3.62 -8.44
N ILE A 242 17.69 3.52 -9.40
CA ILE A 242 17.98 3.25 -10.83
C ILE A 242 19.00 4.24 -11.40
N ARG A 243 18.91 5.53 -11.03
CA ARG A 243 19.69 6.62 -11.61
C ARG A 243 21.04 6.84 -10.93
N TRP A 244 21.10 6.70 -9.60
CA TRP A 244 22.27 7.06 -8.79
C TRP A 244 23.05 5.83 -8.30
N PHE A 245 22.38 4.67 -8.20
CA PHE A 245 22.91 3.44 -7.62
C PHE A 245 22.55 2.20 -8.48
N PRO A 246 22.90 2.18 -9.78
CA PRO A 246 22.43 1.14 -10.71
C PRO A 246 22.91 -0.27 -10.35
N LYS A 247 24.10 -0.40 -9.74
CA LYS A 247 24.64 -1.69 -9.26
C LYS A 247 23.84 -2.23 -8.09
N GLU A 248 23.39 -1.35 -7.20
CA GLU A 248 22.55 -1.65 -6.06
C GLU A 248 21.14 -1.99 -6.53
N LYS A 249 20.61 -1.33 -7.58
CA LYS A 249 19.32 -1.70 -8.18
C LYS A 249 19.32 -3.08 -8.82
N GLN A 250 20.42 -3.51 -9.45
CA GLN A 250 20.58 -4.86 -10.01
C GLN A 250 20.57 -5.95 -8.94
N ARG A 251 21.00 -5.63 -7.71
CA ARG A 251 21.01 -6.52 -6.54
C ARG A 251 19.74 -6.43 -5.69
N ALA A 252 18.78 -5.57 -6.06
CA ALA A 252 17.53 -5.44 -5.33
C ALA A 252 16.67 -6.72 -5.45
N PRO A 253 15.90 -7.11 -4.43
CA PRO A 253 15.05 -8.29 -4.49
C PRO A 253 14.07 -8.23 -5.66
N THR A 254 14.02 -9.29 -6.47
CA THR A 254 13.02 -9.45 -7.53
C THR A 254 11.64 -9.62 -6.91
N LYS A 255 10.68 -8.80 -7.36
CA LYS A 255 9.27 -8.96 -7.00
C LYS A 255 8.71 -10.19 -7.69
N LYS A 256 7.98 -11.03 -6.94
CA LYS A 256 7.24 -12.18 -7.48
C LYS A 256 5.98 -11.75 -8.22
N LYS A 257 5.49 -10.52 -7.96
CA LYS A 257 4.32 -9.93 -8.64
C LYS A 257 3.13 -10.90 -8.61
N LYS A 258 2.61 -11.14 -7.41
CA LYS A 258 1.48 -12.05 -7.21
C LYS A 258 0.12 -11.38 -7.36
N HIS A 259 0.08 -10.06 -7.31
CA HIS A 259 -1.11 -9.25 -7.63
C HIS A 259 -2.26 -9.59 -6.70
N ARG A 260 -1.93 -9.42 -5.43
CA ARG A 260 -2.72 -9.71 -4.24
C ARG A 260 -2.19 -8.77 -3.14
N ALA A 261 -3.01 -7.82 -2.72
CA ALA A 261 -2.54 -6.64 -2.00
C ALA A 261 -1.65 -6.96 -0.78
N MET A 262 -1.98 -7.99 0.01
CA MET A 262 -1.18 -8.39 1.18
C MET A 262 0.20 -8.95 0.83
N ASP A 263 0.35 -9.66 -0.29
CA ASP A 263 1.66 -10.15 -0.76
C ASP A 263 2.49 -8.99 -1.33
N ASP A 264 1.90 -8.08 -2.09
CA ASP A 264 2.58 -6.93 -2.70
C ASP A 264 3.02 -5.88 -1.64
N ILE A 265 2.28 -5.69 -0.54
CA ILE A 265 2.77 -4.97 0.65
C ILE A 265 4.04 -5.62 1.22
N LYS A 266 4.05 -6.96 1.36
CA LYS A 266 5.22 -7.68 1.92
C LYS A 266 6.44 -7.58 1.02
N GLU A 267 6.24 -7.50 -0.30
CA GLU A 267 7.32 -7.24 -1.26
C GLU A 267 7.81 -5.78 -1.15
N SER A 268 6.90 -4.81 -1.01
CA SER A 268 7.20 -3.39 -0.86
C SER A 268 7.98 -3.08 0.44
N ILE A 269 7.61 -3.70 1.56
CA ILE A 269 8.35 -3.63 2.83
C ILE A 269 9.77 -4.22 2.67
N ARG A 270 9.91 -5.34 1.96
CA ARG A 270 11.20 -5.99 1.70
C ARG A 270 12.10 -5.13 0.80
N GLU A 271 11.51 -4.50 -0.21
CA GLU A 271 12.19 -3.55 -1.09
C GLU A 271 12.69 -2.32 -0.32
N LEU A 272 11.86 -1.70 0.53
CA LEU A 272 12.30 -0.55 1.33
C LEU A 272 13.36 -0.93 2.37
N LYS A 273 13.25 -2.11 2.99
CA LYS A 273 14.31 -2.66 3.87
C LYS A 273 15.64 -2.78 3.13
N TYR A 274 15.62 -3.23 1.88
CA TYR A 274 16.82 -3.30 1.03
C TYR A 274 17.40 -1.91 0.73
N TYR A 275 16.60 -0.97 0.23
CA TYR A 275 17.12 0.38 -0.07
C TYR A 275 17.68 1.07 1.18
N ARG A 276 17.00 0.95 2.33
CA ARG A 276 17.49 1.46 3.63
C ARG A 276 18.87 0.92 4.01
N ALA A 277 19.18 -0.33 3.68
CA ALA A 277 20.47 -0.94 3.97
C ALA A 277 21.55 -0.61 2.91
N SER A 278 21.16 -0.44 1.65
CA SER A 278 22.09 -0.40 0.52
C SER A 278 22.46 1.00 0.02
N ILE A 279 21.53 1.97 0.05
CA ILE A 279 21.75 3.30 -0.57
C ILE A 279 21.63 4.49 0.39
N PHE A 280 21.09 4.28 1.59
CA PHE A 280 21.07 5.32 2.63
C PHE A 280 22.32 5.24 3.50
N LYS A 281 22.79 6.40 3.98
CA LYS A 281 23.92 6.48 4.91
C LYS A 281 23.62 5.65 6.17
N SER A 282 24.52 4.72 6.50
CA SER A 282 24.40 3.90 7.71
C SER A 282 24.25 4.78 8.97
N THR A 283 23.29 4.42 9.81
CA THR A 283 23.07 5.04 11.12
C THR A 283 24.08 4.45 12.10
N LYS A 284 25.25 5.09 12.20
CA LYS A 284 26.18 4.89 13.32
C LYS A 284 25.58 5.47 14.60
#